data_AF-A0A974B3B3-F1
#
_entry.id   AF-A0A974B3B3-F1
#
_cell.length_a   1.000
_cell.length_b   1.000
_cell.length_c   1.000
_cell.angle_alpha   90.00
_cell.angle_beta   90.00
_cell.angle_gamma   90.00
#
_symmetry.space_group_name_H-M   'P 1'
#
loop_
_entity.id
_entity.type
_entity.pdbx_description
1 polymer ?
#
loop_
_entity_poly.entity_id
_entity_poly.type
_entity_poly.pdbx_seq_one_letter_code
_entity_poly.pdbx_strand_id
1 'polypeptide(L)'
;MVAYTTQSSDARVLGDVAIVGVVEPDGATGAHLWCMAASMYSNPPTGQTQARWILTQCIRARMCRAPSYRDLPETKWTAKLDRTFILDGLFANHDVLRTGTLTIE
;
A
#
# COMPACT_ATOMS: atom_id res chain seq x y z
N MET A 1 -3.75 -11.39 -2.86
CA MET A 1 -4.12 -10.15 -3.61
C MET A 1 -3.72 -8.92 -2.78
N VAL A 2 -3.55 -7.72 -3.36
CA VAL A 2 -3.25 -6.48 -2.59
C VAL A 2 -4.37 -5.46 -2.82
N ALA A 3 -4.77 -4.75 -1.77
CA ALA A 3 -5.67 -3.62 -1.82
C ALA A 3 -4.95 -2.32 -1.44
N TYR A 4 -5.36 -1.23 -2.08
CA TYR A 4 -4.78 0.10 -1.92
C TYR A 4 -5.90 1.12 -1.70
N THR A 5 -5.75 1.93 -0.65
CA THR A 5 -6.61 3.08 -0.38
C THR A 5 -5.78 4.22 0.22
N THR A 6 -6.41 5.37 0.40
CA THR A 6 -5.77 6.59 0.92
C THR A 6 -6.56 7.13 2.09
N GLN A 7 -5.86 7.60 3.12
CA GLN A 7 -6.40 8.35 4.23
C GLN A 7 -5.78 9.74 4.23
N SER A 8 -6.54 10.73 4.71
CA SER A 8 -6.00 12.08 4.96
C SER A 8 -5.73 12.26 6.45
N SER A 9 -4.59 12.86 6.80
CA SER A 9 -4.26 13.18 8.19
C SER A 9 -4.95 14.47 8.68
N ASP A 10 -5.45 15.29 7.75
CA ASP A 10 -6.08 16.56 8.06
C ASP A 10 -7.32 16.87 7.20
N ALA A 11 -7.91 18.03 7.46
CA ALA A 11 -9.15 18.50 6.84
C ALA A 11 -9.00 18.92 5.36
N ARG A 12 -7.78 18.94 4.79
CA ARG A 12 -7.58 19.26 3.37
C ARG A 12 -7.96 18.08 2.47
N VAL A 13 -8.10 16.88 3.04
CA VAL A 13 -8.52 15.65 2.37
C VAL A 13 -7.63 15.31 1.15
N LEU A 14 -6.31 15.50 1.29
CA LEU A 14 -5.34 15.31 0.21
C LEU A 14 -4.80 13.88 0.09
N GLY A 15 -5.16 13.00 1.03
CA GLY A 15 -4.78 11.60 0.97
C GLY A 15 -3.29 11.35 1.22
N ASP A 16 -2.65 12.11 2.12
CA ASP A 16 -1.22 12.06 2.43
C ASP A 16 -0.75 10.75 3.11
N VAL A 17 -1.69 9.88 3.49
CA VAL A 17 -1.41 8.56 4.05
C VAL A 17 -1.88 7.48 3.07
N ALA A 18 -0.94 6.76 2.48
CA ALA A 18 -1.22 5.55 1.71
C ALA A 18 -1.46 4.37 2.65
N ILE A 19 -2.52 3.60 2.38
CA ILE A 19 -2.81 2.34 3.06
C ILE A 19 -2.75 1.22 2.02
N VAL A 20 -1.82 0.29 2.21
CA VAL A 20 -1.62 -0.85 1.31
C VAL A 20 -1.63 -2.13 2.13
N GLY A 21 -2.55 -3.05 1.83
CA GLY A 21 -2.63 -4.29 2.57
C GLY A 21 -2.82 -5.51 1.68
N VAL A 22 -2.32 -6.64 2.15
CA VAL A 22 -2.63 -7.93 1.53
C VAL A 22 -4.08 -8.30 1.88
N VAL A 23 -4.83 -8.80 0.90
CA VAL A 23 -6.22 -9.21 1.06
C VAL A 23 -6.28 -10.70 1.44
N GLU A 24 -6.96 -11.03 2.53
CA GLU A 24 -7.27 -12.41 2.94
C GLU A 24 -8.16 -13.14 1.89
N PRO A 25 -8.14 -14.48 1.80
CA PRO A 25 -7.60 -15.47 2.75
C PRO A 25 -6.20 -16.02 2.42
N ASP A 26 -5.40 -15.34 1.60
CA ASP A 26 -4.11 -15.87 1.11
C ASP A 26 -3.03 -16.12 2.21
N GLY A 27 -3.33 -15.87 3.50
CA GLY A 27 -2.42 -16.08 4.64
C GLY A 27 -1.20 -15.14 4.66
N ALA A 28 -1.02 -14.34 3.62
CA ALA A 28 0.05 -13.37 3.49
C ALA A 28 -0.25 -12.11 4.32
N THR A 29 0.81 -11.52 4.85
CA THR A 29 0.78 -10.40 5.79
C THR A 29 1.46 -9.17 5.21
N GLY A 30 1.37 -8.02 5.89
CA GLY A 30 2.12 -6.82 5.53
C GLY A 30 3.62 -7.12 5.37
N ALA A 31 4.22 -7.95 6.21
CA ALA A 31 5.63 -8.33 6.10
C ALA A 31 5.98 -8.97 4.74
N HIS A 32 5.11 -9.81 4.19
CA HIS A 32 5.33 -10.45 2.88
C HIS A 32 5.39 -9.42 1.74
N LEU A 33 4.61 -8.34 1.83
CA LEU A 33 4.66 -7.22 0.87
C LEU A 33 6.03 -6.54 0.88
N TRP A 34 6.61 -6.31 2.06
CA TRP A 34 7.96 -5.73 2.17
C TRP A 34 9.05 -6.70 1.71
N CYS A 35 8.94 -8.00 2.01
CA CYS A 35 9.84 -9.01 1.47
C CYS A 35 9.80 -9.05 -0.07
N MET A 36 8.60 -8.96 -0.66
CA MET A 36 8.44 -8.88 -2.11
C MET A 36 9.12 -7.63 -2.66
N ALA A 37 8.89 -6.46 -2.06
CA ALA A 37 9.56 -5.21 -2.46
C ALA A 37 11.08 -5.33 -2.39
N ALA A 38 11.61 -5.96 -1.35
CA ALA A 38 13.04 -6.20 -1.19
C ALA A 38 13.61 -7.15 -2.26
N SER A 39 12.88 -8.20 -2.64
CA SER A 39 13.33 -9.20 -3.62
C SER A 39 13.51 -8.68 -5.04
N MET A 40 13.01 -7.48 -5.33
CA MET A 40 13.15 -6.85 -6.65
C MET A 40 14.55 -6.26 -6.88
N TYR A 41 15.44 -6.32 -5.89
CA TYR A 41 16.76 -5.71 -5.92
C TYR A 41 17.84 -6.75 -5.61
N SER A 42 18.97 -6.69 -6.32
CA SER A 42 20.10 -7.62 -6.12
C SER A 42 20.84 -7.41 -4.79
N ASN A 43 20.75 -6.21 -4.22
CA ASN A 43 21.29 -5.87 -2.89
C ASN A 43 20.13 -5.44 -1.98
N PRO A 44 20.24 -5.64 -0.65
CA PRO A 44 19.20 -5.22 0.28
C PRO A 44 18.85 -3.73 0.11
N PRO A 45 17.63 -3.40 -0.34
CA PRO A 45 17.24 -2.01 -0.55
C PRO A 45 16.90 -1.34 0.78
N THR A 46 17.07 -0.03 0.84
CA THR A 46 16.61 0.76 2.00
C THR A 46 15.09 0.67 2.18
N GLY A 47 14.60 1.00 3.37
CA GLY A 47 13.15 1.10 3.61
C GLY A 47 12.48 2.12 2.69
N GLN A 48 13.14 3.24 2.36
CA GLN A 48 12.63 4.25 1.44
C GLN A 48 12.43 3.68 0.04
N THR A 49 13.43 2.95 -0.46
CA THR A 49 13.36 2.28 -1.76
C THR A 49 12.21 1.27 -1.81
N GLN A 50 12.04 0.46 -0.76
CA GLN A 50 10.95 -0.51 -0.67
C GLN A 50 9.57 0.18 -0.63
N ALA A 51 9.41 1.20 0.20
CA ALA A 51 8.16 1.95 0.33
C ALA A 51 7.73 2.60 -1.00
N ARG A 52 8.67 3.25 -1.69
CA ARG A 52 8.42 3.86 -3.01
C ARG A 52 8.09 2.81 -4.07
N TRP A 53 8.72 1.63 -4.00
CA TRP A 53 8.37 0.53 -4.91
C TRP A 53 6.93 0.06 -4.68
N ILE A 54 6.52 -0.15 -3.44
CA ILE A 54 5.14 -0.56 -3.08
C ILE A 54 4.13 0.45 -3.61
N LEU A 55 4.35 1.74 -3.35
CA LEU A 55 3.48 2.81 -3.82
C LEU A 55 3.38 2.85 -5.35
N THR A 56 4.52 2.69 -6.03
CA THR A 56 4.57 2.65 -7.49
C THR A 56 3.71 1.51 -8.04
N GLN A 57 3.78 0.30 -7.45
CA GLN A 57 2.94 -0.80 -7.90
C GLN A 57 1.44 -0.52 -7.70
N CYS A 58 1.07 0.10 -6.59
CA CYS A 58 -0.33 0.45 -6.29
C CYS A 58 -0.89 1.48 -7.28
N ILE A 59 -0.12 2.53 -7.58
CA ILE A 59 -0.51 3.57 -8.53
C ILE A 59 -0.62 2.99 -9.94
N ARG A 60 0.35 2.16 -10.34
CA ARG A 60 0.27 1.46 -11.63
C ARG A 60 -0.97 0.58 -11.70
N ALA A 61 -1.30 -0.15 -10.64
CA ALA A 61 -2.51 -0.97 -10.62
C ALA A 61 -3.78 -0.11 -10.82
N ARG A 62 -3.88 1.02 -10.11
CA ARG A 62 -4.99 1.97 -10.24
C ARG A 62 -5.10 2.59 -11.63
N MET A 63 -3.97 2.93 -12.26
CA MET A 63 -3.96 3.60 -13.58
C MET A 63 -4.15 2.65 -14.75
N CYS A 64 -3.54 1.46 -14.71
CA CYS A 64 -3.55 0.53 -15.83
C CYS A 64 -4.89 -0.19 -16.03
N ARG A 65 -5.81 -0.13 -15.06
CA ARG A 65 -7.15 -0.75 -15.12
C ARG A 65 -7.13 -2.17 -15.70
N ALA A 66 -6.16 -2.99 -15.28
CA ALA A 66 -6.10 -4.37 -15.72
C ALA A 66 -7.41 -5.09 -15.35
N PRO A 67 -7.93 -6.01 -16.17
CA PRO A 67 -9.23 -6.68 -15.90
C PRO A 67 -9.30 -7.40 -14.55
N SER A 68 -8.14 -7.75 -13.97
CA SER A 68 -8.00 -8.36 -12.65
C SER A 68 -8.11 -7.38 -11.48
N TYR A 69 -8.01 -6.07 -11.73
CA TYR A 69 -8.17 -5.05 -10.71
C TYR A 69 -9.63 -4.61 -10.64
N ARG A 70 -10.15 -4.55 -9.41
CA ARG A 70 -11.51 -4.11 -9.14
C ARG A 70 -11.45 -2.85 -8.28
N ASP A 71 -12.06 -1.78 -8.77
CA ASP A 71 -12.36 -0.63 -7.94
C ASP A 71 -13.58 -0.99 -7.08
N LEU A 72 -13.44 -0.83 -5.76
CA LEU A 72 -14.44 -1.18 -4.75
C LEU A 72 -14.76 0.05 -3.88
N PRO A 73 -15.35 1.12 -4.46
CA PRO A 73 -15.45 2.43 -3.82
C PRO A 73 -16.42 2.48 -2.63
N GLU A 74 -17.45 1.64 -2.61
CA GLU A 74 -18.45 1.59 -1.55
C GLU A 74 -18.29 0.39 -0.61
N THR A 75 -17.23 -0.40 -0.82
CA THR A 75 -16.96 -1.55 0.02
C THR A 75 -16.36 -1.10 1.34
N LYS A 76 -16.87 -1.64 2.45
CA LYS A 76 -16.28 -1.46 3.76
C LYS A 76 -15.12 -2.43 3.94
N TRP A 77 -14.01 -1.89 4.42
CA TRP A 77 -12.79 -2.65 4.65
C TRP A 77 -12.37 -2.54 6.10
N THR A 78 -12.02 -3.67 6.69
CA THR A 78 -11.34 -3.71 7.98
C THR A 78 -9.83 -3.87 7.75
N ALA A 79 -9.06 -2.98 8.37
CA ALA A 79 -7.61 -2.92 8.23
C ALA A 79 -6.90 -3.29 9.53
N LYS A 80 -6.06 -4.33 9.48
CA LYS A 80 -5.10 -4.67 10.55
C LYS A 80 -3.72 -4.24 10.10
N LEU A 81 -3.33 -3.02 10.48
CA LEU A 81 -2.09 -2.38 10.06
C LEU A 81 -0.96 -2.72 11.03
N ASP A 82 0.14 -3.27 10.51
CA ASP A 82 1.28 -3.78 11.29
C ASP A 82 2.55 -2.93 11.16
N ARG A 83 2.63 -2.07 10.15
CA ARG A 83 3.77 -1.17 9.93
C ARG A 83 3.32 0.20 9.44
N THR A 84 3.91 1.23 10.03
CA THR A 84 3.84 2.61 9.56
C THR A 84 5.24 3.07 9.19
N PHE A 85 5.38 3.62 7.99
CA PHE A 85 6.65 4.08 7.45
C PHE A 85 6.53 5.53 6.96
N ILE A 86 7.40 6.40 7.47
CA ILE A 86 7.45 7.82 7.11
C ILE A 86 8.43 7.97 5.94
N LEU A 87 7.96 8.58 4.85
CA LEU A 87 8.80 8.87 3.70
C LEU A 87 9.74 10.04 4.02
N ASP A 88 10.94 10.01 3.45
CA ASP A 88 11.94 11.09 3.57
C ASP A 88 11.58 12.35 2.77
N GLY A 89 10.47 12.31 2.04
CA GLY A 89 9.84 13.41 1.33
C GLY A 89 8.57 12.95 0.64
N LEU A 90 7.76 13.90 0.19
CA LEU A 90 6.51 13.61 -0.51
C LEU A 90 6.77 12.72 -1.73
N PHE A 91 6.17 11.53 -1.74
CA PHE A 91 6.28 10.61 -2.87
C PHE A 91 4.89 10.17 -3.31
N ALA A 92 4.56 10.43 -4.57
CA ALA A 92 3.24 10.17 -5.13
C ALA A 92 2.08 10.76 -4.30
N ASN A 93 2.30 11.96 -3.76
CA ASN A 93 1.39 12.68 -2.87
C ASN A 93 1.16 12.05 -1.48
N HIS A 94 2.01 11.10 -1.08
CA HIS A 94 2.00 10.49 0.25
C HIS A 94 3.23 10.89 1.05
N ASP A 95 3.02 11.18 2.33
CA ASP A 95 4.08 11.37 3.33
C ASP A 95 4.25 10.11 4.20
N VAL A 96 3.21 9.30 4.31
CA VAL A 96 3.19 8.08 5.13
C VAL A 96 2.67 6.89 4.34
N LEU A 97 3.33 5.74 4.49
CA LEU A 97 2.85 4.44 4.03
C LEU A 97 2.51 3.58 5.25
N ARG A 98 1.26 3.12 5.33
CA ARG A 98 0.80 2.13 6.30
C ARG A 98 0.53 0.82 5.59
N THR A 99 1.09 -0.27 6.11
CA THR A 99 0.89 -1.61 5.57
C THR A 99 0.30 -2.58 6.57
N GLY A 100 -0.30 -3.65 6.07
CA GLY A 100 -0.81 -4.75 6.88
C GLY A 100 -1.71 -5.68 6.09
N THR A 101 -2.79 -6.11 6.72
CA THR A 101 -3.82 -6.96 6.11
C THR A 101 -5.13 -6.19 6.00
N LEU A 102 -5.83 -6.39 4.88
CA LEU A 102 -7.14 -5.82 4.59
C LEU A 102 -8.15 -6.94 4.37
N THR A 103 -9.34 -6.77 4.93
CA THR A 103 -10.46 -7.72 4.81
C THR A 103 -11.70 -6.95 4.35
N ILE A 104 -12.47 -7.56 3.46
CA ILE A 104 -13.80 -7.07 3.07
C ILE A 104 -14.80 -7.69 4.05
N GLU A 105 -15.72 -6.89 4.57
CA GLU A 105 -16.89 -7.37 5.34
C GLU A 105 -17.95 -8.01 4.43
#